data_AF-A0A9P4WZD9-F1
#
_entry.id   AF-A0A9P4WZD9-F1
#
_cell.length_a   1.000
_cell.length_b   1.000
_cell.length_c   1.000
_cell.angle_alpha   90.00
_cell.angle_beta   90.00
_cell.angle_gamma   90.00
#
_symmetry.space_group_name_H-M   'P 1'
#
loop_
_entity.id
_entity.type
_entity.pdbx_description
1 polymer ?
#
loop_
_entity_poly.entity_id
_entity_poly.type
_entity_poly.pdbx_seq_one_letter_code
_entity_poly.pdbx_strand_id
1 'polypeptide(L)'
;MQQSSITGFFKKAPGLNSSRRDEQRASNDRQERRPGPYRSHGSSSTPSMRGQHRGGKSPRNLELKKIAQETKDVLPAVLKSLPGFGVDVSAVFDLNNLAPLDPADCPGHALPTGDNDAGKVGARIRVLDKDSFDAAIELQPGYTAKGHLRNFPPATSSADDSEPETSPAAGDAEDADEMGLDGLPVTQPQPPPPSWDLSARPPRNAESVKESQKDRSSAPTPKATTYTIPPFSRLAPSPVLVLNLASERHAGGGWQNGAMAQEESLCYRSSLYRSLRRAFYPLPSLSVIYTPSVVIIRSATTDGHALYREKALDLPVASVLSVAALRHPDLATDADGTDRFSNAGQRAETKRKIRTSLRVAARQGHKKLVLGALGCGVFANPPTDVAECFLEVFREREFQGGWWSDVVFAVLDNKSGGEGGQDGSGNFGQFYRVLHGEVV
;
A
#
# COMPACT_ATOMS: atom_id res chain seq x y z
N MET A 1 3.04 -33.95 -1.05
CA MET A 1 1.66 -33.47 -1.24
C MET A 1 1.55 -32.84 -2.61
N GLN A 2 0.66 -33.34 -3.47
CA GLN A 2 0.39 -32.74 -4.78
C GLN A 2 -0.21 -31.35 -4.59
N GLN A 3 0.48 -30.31 -5.07
CA GLN A 3 -0.03 -28.95 -5.12
C GLN A 3 -0.94 -28.82 -6.35
N SER A 4 -2.26 -28.78 -6.13
CA SER A 4 -3.23 -28.38 -7.14
C SER A 4 -3.07 -26.87 -7.40
N SER A 5 -2.96 -26.46 -8.66
CA SER A 5 -2.82 -25.06 -9.06
C SER A 5 -4.09 -24.25 -8.73
N ILE A 6 -4.01 -23.42 -7.68
CA ILE A 6 -5.02 -22.46 -7.16
C ILE A 6 -5.12 -21.19 -8.05
N THR A 7 -4.75 -21.26 -9.34
CA THR A 7 -4.38 -20.05 -10.11
C THR A 7 -5.13 -19.89 -11.42
N GLY A 8 -6.23 -20.62 -11.62
CA GLY A 8 -6.97 -20.65 -12.89
C GLY A 8 -7.43 -19.26 -13.37
N PHE A 9 -7.68 -18.33 -12.44
CA PHE A 9 -8.19 -16.99 -12.73
C PHE A 9 -7.11 -15.98 -13.19
N PHE A 10 -5.84 -16.19 -12.86
CA PHE A 10 -4.79 -15.16 -13.04
C PHE A 10 -4.04 -15.25 -14.38
N LYS A 11 -4.38 -16.21 -15.24
CA LYS A 11 -3.83 -16.29 -16.59
C LYS A 11 -4.37 -15.16 -17.46
N LYS A 12 -3.59 -14.09 -17.59
CA LYS A 12 -3.76 -13.07 -18.65
C LYS A 12 -3.51 -13.80 -19.98
N ALA A 13 -4.54 -14.02 -20.79
CA ALA A 13 -4.34 -14.60 -22.11
C ALA A 13 -3.47 -13.64 -22.96
N PRO A 14 -2.35 -14.09 -23.54
CA PRO A 14 -1.63 -13.28 -24.50
C PRO A 14 -2.50 -13.11 -25.74
N GLY A 15 -2.73 -11.86 -26.15
CA GLY A 15 -3.40 -11.52 -27.40
C GLY A 15 -2.60 -12.09 -28.57
N LEU A 16 -3.08 -13.19 -29.14
CA LEU A 16 -2.55 -13.75 -30.36
C LEU A 16 -2.95 -12.86 -31.54
N ASN A 17 -1.99 -12.03 -31.99
CA ASN A 17 -1.95 -11.52 -33.34
C ASN A 17 -1.90 -12.72 -34.30
N SER A 18 -3.00 -13.03 -34.96
CA SER A 18 -2.98 -13.86 -36.16
C SER A 18 -3.31 -13.00 -37.36
N SER A 19 -2.24 -12.65 -38.09
CA SER A 19 -2.30 -12.22 -39.48
C SER A 19 -3.07 -13.26 -40.29
N ARG A 20 -4.25 -12.91 -40.81
CA ARG A 20 -4.86 -13.64 -41.93
C ARG A 20 -4.71 -12.82 -43.19
N ARG A 21 -3.96 -13.43 -44.11
CA ARG A 21 -3.69 -12.99 -45.47
C ARG A 21 -4.98 -12.89 -46.27
N ASP A 22 -4.95 -11.93 -47.19
CA ASP A 22 -5.83 -11.80 -48.33
C ASP A 22 -6.00 -13.12 -49.08
N GLU A 23 -7.25 -13.51 -49.33
CA GLU A 23 -7.61 -14.28 -50.53
C GLU A 23 -8.97 -13.80 -51.04
N GLN A 24 -8.96 -13.43 -52.32
CA GLN A 24 -10.07 -12.92 -53.12
C GLN A 24 -11.15 -13.98 -53.34
N ARG A 25 -12.43 -13.60 -53.27
CA ARG A 25 -13.45 -14.15 -54.18
C ARG A 25 -14.63 -13.21 -54.39
N ALA A 26 -15.13 -13.23 -55.62
CA ALA A 26 -15.88 -12.20 -56.30
C ALA A 26 -17.41 -12.21 -56.10
N SER A 27 -17.99 -11.01 -56.31
CA SER A 27 -19.26 -10.68 -56.98
C SER A 27 -20.56 -11.44 -56.65
N ASN A 28 -21.57 -10.71 -56.14
CA ASN A 28 -22.76 -10.34 -56.93
C ASN A 28 -23.70 -9.34 -56.22
N ASP A 29 -23.85 -8.19 -56.87
CA ASP A 29 -25.07 -7.48 -57.29
C ASP A 29 -26.21 -7.07 -56.31
N ARG A 30 -26.54 -5.75 -56.42
CA ARG A 30 -27.83 -5.02 -56.26
C ARG A 30 -28.56 -5.10 -54.89
N GLN A 31 -29.13 -4.03 -54.30
CA GLN A 31 -29.80 -2.87 -54.89
C GLN A 31 -29.96 -1.71 -53.86
N GLU A 32 -30.19 -0.51 -54.39
CA GLU A 32 -30.30 0.81 -53.74
C GLU A 32 -31.46 0.99 -52.72
N ARG A 33 -31.29 1.91 -51.75
CA ARG A 33 -32.17 3.09 -51.48
C ARG A 33 -31.76 3.90 -50.24
N ARG A 34 -31.74 5.24 -50.37
CA ARG A 34 -31.76 6.31 -49.34
C ARG A 34 -33.11 7.08 -49.45
N PRO A 35 -33.48 8.08 -48.63
CA PRO A 35 -33.29 8.33 -47.17
C PRO A 35 -34.58 8.78 -46.41
N GLY A 36 -34.60 8.66 -45.06
CA GLY A 36 -35.39 9.44 -44.08
C GLY A 36 -36.93 9.21 -43.98
N PRO A 37 -37.65 9.66 -42.93
CA PRO A 37 -37.26 10.57 -41.84
C PRO A 37 -37.59 10.09 -40.39
N TYR A 38 -37.14 10.91 -39.43
CA TYR A 38 -37.38 10.91 -37.97
C TYR A 38 -38.78 10.43 -37.50
N ARG A 39 -38.80 9.60 -36.44
CA ARG A 39 -39.62 9.83 -35.23
C ARG A 39 -39.19 8.97 -34.03
N SER A 40 -39.37 9.59 -32.87
CA SER A 40 -39.03 9.23 -31.49
C SER A 40 -39.50 7.87 -30.99
N HIS A 41 -38.65 7.18 -30.22
CA HIS A 41 -38.84 6.83 -28.80
C HIS A 41 -37.78 5.79 -28.39
N GLY A 42 -36.93 6.15 -27.42
CA GLY A 42 -35.93 5.24 -26.87
C GLY A 42 -35.37 5.81 -25.58
N SER A 43 -35.91 5.30 -24.48
CA SER A 43 -35.48 5.55 -23.10
C SER A 43 -33.96 5.42 -22.94
N SER A 44 -33.29 6.51 -22.57
CA SER A 44 -31.89 6.50 -22.14
C SER A 44 -31.81 5.95 -20.71
N SER A 45 -31.62 4.64 -20.58
CA SER A 45 -31.13 4.03 -19.34
C SER A 45 -29.61 4.17 -19.29
N THR A 46 -29.12 5.20 -18.63
CA THR A 46 -27.72 5.30 -18.20
C THR A 46 -27.48 4.25 -17.10
N PRO A 47 -26.51 3.32 -17.25
CA PRO A 47 -26.09 2.51 -16.13
C PRO A 47 -25.17 3.36 -15.25
N SER A 48 -25.74 3.91 -14.18
CA SER A 48 -24.99 4.40 -13.02
C SER A 48 -24.08 3.28 -12.53
N MET A 49 -22.76 3.40 -12.77
CA MET A 49 -21.71 2.59 -12.14
C MET A 49 -21.60 2.98 -10.66
N ARG A 50 -22.60 2.58 -9.87
CA ARG A 50 -22.46 2.46 -8.42
C ARG A 50 -21.53 1.29 -8.17
N GLY A 51 -20.37 1.55 -7.57
CA GLY A 51 -19.50 0.54 -7.00
C GLY A 51 -20.26 -0.33 -6.00
N GLN A 52 -20.83 -1.44 -6.48
CA GLN A 52 -21.40 -2.46 -5.63
C GLN A 52 -20.24 -3.17 -4.93
N HIS A 53 -20.25 -3.12 -3.60
CA HIS A 53 -19.73 -4.21 -2.77
C HIS A 53 -20.39 -5.52 -3.22
N ARG A 54 -19.85 -6.17 -4.24
CA ARG A 54 -20.24 -7.52 -4.63
C ARG A 54 -19.64 -8.48 -3.60
N GLY A 55 -20.54 -9.14 -2.87
CA GLY A 55 -20.28 -9.84 -1.62
C GLY A 55 -19.20 -10.91 -1.66
N GLY A 56 -18.76 -11.33 -0.47
CA GLY A 56 -17.72 -12.32 -0.21
C GLY A 56 -18.00 -13.76 -0.66
N LYS A 57 -18.80 -13.94 -1.72
CA LYS A 57 -19.21 -15.22 -2.32
C LYS A 57 -18.72 -15.42 -3.76
N SER A 58 -17.97 -14.48 -4.36
CA SER A 58 -17.40 -14.72 -5.70
C SER A 58 -16.38 -15.87 -5.65
N PRO A 59 -16.30 -16.76 -6.66
CA PRO A 59 -15.30 -17.84 -6.68
C PRO A 59 -13.87 -17.32 -6.49
N ARG A 60 -13.55 -16.18 -7.10
CA ARG A 60 -12.26 -15.50 -6.93
C ARG A 60 -12.00 -15.11 -5.47
N ASN A 61 -12.98 -14.52 -4.79
CA ASN A 61 -12.81 -14.09 -3.40
C ASN A 61 -12.62 -15.30 -2.49
N LEU A 62 -13.32 -16.42 -2.76
CA LEU A 62 -13.13 -17.67 -2.03
C LEU A 62 -11.71 -18.22 -2.24
N GLU A 63 -11.17 -18.14 -3.45
CA GLU A 63 -9.80 -18.58 -3.74
C GLU A 63 -8.75 -17.69 -3.04
N LEU A 64 -8.94 -16.38 -3.07
CA LEU A 64 -8.10 -15.43 -2.34
C LEU A 64 -8.16 -15.65 -0.82
N LYS A 65 -9.31 -16.02 -0.25
CA LYS A 65 -9.43 -16.43 1.16
C LYS A 65 -8.61 -17.69 1.47
N LYS A 66 -8.62 -18.68 0.57
CA LYS A 66 -7.79 -19.89 0.71
C LYS A 66 -6.29 -19.55 0.67
N ILE A 67 -5.89 -18.65 -0.23
CA ILE A 67 -4.52 -18.13 -0.30
C ILE A 67 -4.14 -17.41 1.00
N ALA A 68 -5.07 -16.61 1.55
CA ALA A 68 -4.86 -15.94 2.83
C ALA A 68 -4.57 -16.97 3.94
N GLN A 69 -5.37 -18.03 3.99
CA GLN A 69 -5.22 -19.10 4.97
C GLN A 69 -3.91 -19.87 4.77
N GLU A 70 -3.58 -20.30 3.55
CA GLU A 70 -2.31 -20.97 3.23
C GLU A 70 -1.10 -20.12 3.66
N THR A 71 -1.17 -18.81 3.44
CA THR A 71 -0.13 -17.86 3.85
C THR A 71 0.02 -17.82 5.37
N LYS A 72 -1.09 -17.86 6.12
CA LYS A 72 -1.06 -17.95 7.59
C LYS A 72 -0.53 -19.28 8.08
N ASP A 73 -0.85 -20.37 7.41
CA ASP A 73 -0.48 -21.72 7.82
C ASP A 73 1.02 -22.00 7.59
N VAL A 74 1.58 -21.50 6.47
CA VAL A 74 2.98 -21.74 6.09
C VAL A 74 3.94 -20.81 6.83
N LEU A 75 3.55 -19.57 7.09
CA LEU A 75 4.46 -18.55 7.62
C LEU A 75 5.13 -18.94 8.96
N PRO A 76 4.44 -19.53 9.97
CA PRO A 76 5.07 -19.95 11.22
C PRO A 76 6.26 -20.90 11.01
N ALA A 77 6.18 -21.85 10.07
CA ALA A 77 7.28 -22.77 9.77
C ALA A 77 8.48 -22.05 9.12
N VAL A 78 8.22 -21.09 8.23
CA VAL A 78 9.25 -20.23 7.63
C VAL A 78 9.95 -19.42 8.72
N LEU A 79 9.20 -18.80 9.62
CA LEU A 79 9.72 -17.93 10.67
C LEU A 79 10.48 -18.70 11.76
N LYS A 80 10.09 -19.94 12.06
CA LYS A 80 10.88 -20.82 12.94
C LYS A 80 12.32 -21.01 12.45
N SER A 81 12.52 -20.92 11.14
CA SER A 81 13.84 -21.01 10.48
C SER A 81 14.59 -19.67 10.41
N LEU A 82 13.98 -18.58 10.91
CA LEU A 82 14.50 -17.21 10.88
C LEU A 82 14.46 -16.58 12.29
N PRO A 83 15.20 -17.12 13.27
CA PRO A 83 15.21 -16.57 14.63
C PRO A 83 15.72 -15.12 14.64
N GLY A 84 15.04 -14.26 15.40
CA GLY A 84 15.42 -12.85 15.53
C GLY A 84 15.14 -11.98 14.29
N PHE A 85 14.40 -12.48 13.29
CA PHE A 85 14.12 -11.75 12.05
C PHE A 85 13.31 -10.45 12.24
N GLY A 86 12.66 -10.26 13.39
CA GLY A 86 11.91 -9.03 13.66
C GLY A 86 10.58 -8.92 12.91
N VAL A 87 9.93 -10.04 12.60
CA VAL A 87 8.69 -10.08 11.79
C VAL A 87 7.48 -9.34 12.38
N ASP A 88 7.46 -9.16 13.70
CA ASP A 88 6.41 -8.44 14.43
C ASP A 88 6.86 -7.00 14.81
N VAL A 89 8.04 -6.56 14.34
CA VAL A 89 8.59 -5.23 14.62
C VAL A 89 8.04 -4.22 13.63
N SER A 90 7.40 -3.18 14.14
CA SER A 90 6.96 -2.03 13.36
C SER A 90 6.75 -0.80 14.25
N ALA A 91 6.89 0.38 13.67
CA ALA A 91 6.72 1.65 14.37
C ALA A 91 5.91 2.64 13.55
N VAL A 92 5.11 3.46 14.24
CA VAL A 92 4.36 4.56 13.63
C VAL A 92 5.20 5.84 13.71
N PHE A 93 5.36 6.49 12.57
CA PHE A 93 5.98 7.81 12.48
C PHE A 93 4.93 8.82 12.07
N ASP A 94 4.81 9.92 12.82
CA ASP A 94 3.93 11.03 12.51
C ASP A 94 4.73 12.25 12.04
N LEU A 95 4.22 12.96 11.02
CA LEU A 95 4.90 14.12 10.46
C LEU A 95 5.22 15.20 11.51
N ASN A 96 4.36 15.40 12.51
CA ASN A 96 4.56 16.44 13.53
C ASN A 96 5.76 16.14 14.42
N ASN A 97 6.11 14.86 14.57
CA ASN A 97 7.24 14.40 15.37
C ASN A 97 8.46 14.05 14.50
N LEU A 98 8.42 14.40 13.22
CA LEU A 98 9.44 14.04 12.24
C LEU A 98 10.06 15.30 11.65
N ALA A 99 11.23 15.67 12.17
CA ALA A 99 11.98 16.84 11.69
C ALA A 99 12.25 16.77 10.16
N PRO A 100 12.53 17.89 9.49
CA PRO A 100 13.07 17.85 8.13
C PRO A 100 14.38 17.05 8.04
N LEU A 101 14.72 16.53 6.85
CA LEU A 101 16.03 15.92 6.60
C LEU A 101 17.13 16.97 6.64
N ASP A 102 18.27 16.62 7.22
CA ASP A 102 19.47 17.46 7.20
C ASP A 102 20.27 17.17 5.92
N PRO A 103 20.53 18.16 5.05
CA PRO A 103 21.35 17.97 3.86
C PRO A 103 22.76 17.41 4.16
N ALA A 104 23.30 17.62 5.36
CA ALA A 104 24.59 17.06 5.79
C ALA A 104 24.55 15.52 5.94
N ASP A 105 23.35 14.96 6.12
CA ASP A 105 23.14 13.51 6.20
C ASP A 105 22.93 12.85 4.83
N CYS A 106 22.82 13.64 3.76
CA CYS A 106 22.54 13.14 2.42
C CYS A 106 23.73 12.33 1.88
N PRO A 107 23.52 11.08 1.42
CA PRO A 107 24.60 10.23 0.92
C PRO A 107 25.19 10.66 -0.43
N GLY A 108 24.59 11.61 -1.15
CA GLY A 108 25.18 12.16 -2.37
C GLY A 108 25.18 11.18 -3.55
N HIS A 109 24.21 10.28 -3.64
CA HIS A 109 24.12 9.33 -4.75
C HIS A 109 24.06 10.05 -6.10
N ALA A 110 24.74 9.49 -7.09
CA ALA A 110 24.79 10.00 -8.44
C ALA A 110 24.41 8.91 -9.44
N LEU A 111 23.96 9.35 -10.62
CA LEU A 111 23.54 8.47 -11.69
C LEU A 111 24.72 7.59 -12.17
N PRO A 112 24.48 6.28 -12.40
CA PRO A 112 25.53 5.33 -12.76
C PRO A 112 26.07 5.59 -14.17
N THR A 113 27.25 5.03 -14.49
CA THR A 113 27.94 5.22 -15.78
C THR A 113 27.10 4.84 -17.02
N GLY A 114 26.14 3.93 -16.87
CA GLY A 114 25.25 3.50 -17.96
C GLY A 114 24.03 4.40 -18.18
N ASP A 115 23.87 5.46 -17.38
CA ASP A 115 22.76 6.42 -17.51
C ASP A 115 23.14 7.58 -18.45
N ASN A 116 22.15 8.13 -19.16
CA ASN A 116 22.34 9.26 -20.09
C ASN A 116 22.89 10.53 -19.39
N ASP A 117 22.62 10.70 -18.10
CA ASP A 117 23.10 11.81 -17.27
C ASP A 117 24.12 11.31 -16.22
N ALA A 118 24.93 10.30 -16.55
CA ALA A 118 25.92 9.69 -15.66
C ALA A 118 26.75 10.73 -14.88
N GLY A 119 26.90 10.51 -13.56
CA GLY A 119 27.64 11.39 -12.65
C GLY A 119 26.83 12.58 -12.11
N LYS A 120 25.66 12.90 -12.66
CA LYS A 120 24.75 13.88 -12.06
C LYS A 120 24.21 13.35 -10.74
N VAL A 121 24.21 14.19 -9.71
CA VAL A 121 23.67 13.87 -8.38
C VAL A 121 22.16 13.68 -8.47
N GLY A 122 21.64 12.60 -7.88
CA GLY A 122 20.23 12.22 -7.91
C GLY A 122 20.01 10.78 -8.36
N ALA A 123 18.73 10.41 -8.48
CA ALA A 123 18.26 9.14 -9.02
C ALA A 123 17.30 9.38 -10.19
N ARG A 124 17.42 8.56 -11.23
CA ARG A 124 16.46 8.58 -12.34
C ARG A 124 15.23 7.76 -11.97
N ILE A 125 14.07 8.39 -12.02
CA ILE A 125 12.81 7.72 -11.77
C ILE A 125 12.50 6.76 -12.92
N ARG A 126 12.16 5.51 -12.56
CA ARG A 126 11.65 4.50 -13.48
C ARG A 126 10.23 4.11 -13.10
N VAL A 127 9.29 4.31 -14.01
CA VAL A 127 7.92 3.80 -13.87
C VAL A 127 7.79 2.46 -14.58
N LEU A 128 7.34 1.43 -13.87
CA LEU A 128 7.24 0.04 -14.34
C LEU A 128 5.82 -0.51 -14.15
N ASP A 129 5.27 -1.16 -15.19
CA ASP A 129 4.04 -1.95 -15.10
C ASP A 129 4.36 -3.30 -14.45
N LYS A 130 4.47 -3.31 -13.11
CA LYS A 130 4.93 -4.46 -12.35
C LYS A 130 4.36 -4.48 -10.93
N ASP A 131 4.31 -5.67 -10.33
CA ASP A 131 4.04 -5.84 -8.90
C ASP A 131 5.17 -5.23 -8.05
N SER A 132 4.82 -4.64 -6.91
CA SER A 132 5.77 -3.93 -6.05
C SER A 132 6.88 -4.82 -5.47
N PHE A 133 6.59 -6.07 -5.10
CA PHE A 133 7.63 -6.98 -4.62
C PHE A 133 8.51 -7.51 -5.73
N ASP A 134 7.98 -7.74 -6.92
CA ASP A 134 8.79 -8.17 -8.06
C ASP A 134 9.75 -7.05 -8.48
N ALA A 135 9.29 -5.80 -8.51
CA ALA A 135 10.14 -4.65 -8.73
C ALA A 135 11.25 -4.54 -7.65
N ALA A 136 10.92 -4.81 -6.38
CA ALA A 136 11.91 -4.81 -5.30
C ALA A 136 12.95 -5.94 -5.44
N ILE A 137 12.51 -7.14 -5.81
CA ILE A 137 13.39 -8.29 -6.05
C ILE A 137 14.32 -8.00 -7.22
N GLU A 138 13.83 -7.42 -8.31
CA GLU A 138 14.67 -7.06 -9.47
C GLU A 138 15.68 -5.95 -9.17
N LEU A 139 15.30 -4.98 -8.33
CA LEU A 139 16.22 -3.93 -7.87
C LEU A 139 17.37 -4.49 -7.01
N GLN A 140 17.15 -5.60 -6.32
CA GLN A 140 18.11 -6.15 -5.38
C GLN A 140 18.00 -7.69 -5.24
N PRO A 141 18.29 -8.46 -6.31
CA PRO A 141 17.99 -9.89 -6.37
C PRO A 141 18.78 -10.74 -5.37
N GLY A 142 19.89 -10.22 -4.87
CA GLY A 142 20.73 -10.90 -3.86
C GLY A 142 20.38 -10.58 -2.40
N TYR A 143 19.36 -9.76 -2.12
CA TYR A 143 19.00 -9.43 -0.73
C TYR A 143 18.01 -10.44 -0.14
N THR A 144 18.55 -11.40 0.60
CA THR A 144 17.78 -12.50 1.19
C THR A 144 17.70 -12.40 2.72
N ALA A 145 16.90 -13.25 3.36
CA ALA A 145 16.77 -13.31 4.81
C ALA A 145 18.10 -13.55 5.52
N LYS A 146 19.01 -14.34 4.94
CA LYS A 146 20.39 -14.53 5.43
C LYS A 146 21.18 -13.24 5.44
N GLY A 147 21.07 -12.43 4.39
CA GLY A 147 21.71 -11.12 4.32
C GLY A 147 21.10 -10.13 5.31
N HIS A 148 19.77 -10.15 5.42
CA HIS A 148 19.04 -9.29 6.34
C HIS A 148 19.40 -9.53 7.81
N LEU A 149 19.43 -10.79 8.26
CA LEU A 149 19.79 -11.15 9.64
C LEU A 149 21.22 -10.74 10.04
N ARG A 150 22.12 -10.56 9.07
CA ARG A 150 23.50 -10.08 9.32
C ARG A 150 23.57 -8.56 9.46
N ASN A 151 22.65 -7.84 8.83
CA ASN A 151 22.71 -6.39 8.65
C ASN A 151 21.67 -5.63 9.48
N PHE A 152 20.57 -6.27 9.89
CA PHE A 152 19.54 -5.65 10.68
C PHE A 152 19.90 -5.73 12.17
N PRO A 153 20.00 -4.59 12.88
CA PRO A 153 20.25 -4.59 14.32
C PRO A 153 19.05 -5.20 15.07
N PRO A 154 19.26 -5.91 16.19
CA PRO A 154 18.14 -6.34 17.02
C PRO A 154 17.35 -5.12 17.50
N ALA A 155 16.03 -5.12 17.29
CA ALA A 155 15.14 -4.11 17.83
C ALA A 155 15.16 -4.19 19.37
N THR A 156 15.37 -3.06 20.04
CA THR A 156 15.29 -2.99 21.50
C THR A 156 13.87 -2.61 21.90
N SER A 157 13.24 -3.45 22.74
CA SER A 157 12.03 -3.06 23.45
C SER A 157 12.46 -2.25 24.68
N SER A 158 12.10 -0.98 24.76
CA SER A 158 12.18 -0.26 26.03
C SER A 158 11.09 -0.81 26.96
N ALA A 159 11.48 -1.66 27.91
CA ALA A 159 10.69 -1.93 29.10
C ALA A 159 10.99 -0.81 30.10
N ASP A 160 10.06 0.12 30.28
CA ASP A 160 10.12 1.09 31.37
C ASP A 160 9.29 0.55 32.55
N ASP A 161 9.92 0.61 33.73
CA ASP A 161 9.51 0.24 35.10
C ASP A 161 9.53 -1.23 35.57
N SER A 162 10.61 -1.52 36.31
CA SER A 162 10.74 -2.26 37.58
C SER A 162 9.67 -3.31 37.95
N GLU A 163 10.11 -4.57 38.02
CA GLU A 163 9.46 -5.61 38.82
C GLU A 163 9.52 -5.26 40.32
N PRO A 164 8.50 -5.63 41.11
CA PRO A 164 8.70 -6.15 42.44
C PRO A 164 8.53 -7.68 42.42
N GLU A 165 9.51 -8.36 43.00
CA GLU A 165 9.53 -9.80 43.25
C GLU A 165 8.40 -10.30 44.19
N THR A 166 8.16 -11.62 44.08
CA THR A 166 7.53 -12.58 45.04
C THR A 166 6.00 -12.73 44.99
N SER A 167 5.36 -13.91 45.00
CA SER A 167 5.69 -15.35 44.90
C SER A 167 4.32 -16.12 44.76
N PRO A 168 4.23 -17.46 44.60
CA PRO A 168 3.29 -18.11 43.68
C PRO A 168 1.97 -18.58 44.32
N ALA A 169 0.94 -18.73 43.50
CA ALA A 169 -0.20 -19.60 43.79
C ALA A 169 -0.48 -20.49 42.58
N ALA A 170 -0.38 -21.80 42.81
CA ALA A 170 -0.69 -22.87 41.89
C ALA A 170 -2.19 -22.92 41.58
N GLY A 171 -2.52 -23.38 40.38
CA GLY A 171 -3.88 -23.67 39.94
C GLY A 171 -3.87 -24.24 38.54
N ASP A 172 -3.82 -25.57 38.47
CA ASP A 172 -3.93 -26.37 37.26
C ASP A 172 -5.24 -26.10 36.50
N ALA A 173 -5.17 -26.02 35.16
CA ALA A 173 -6.25 -26.42 34.28
C ALA A 173 -5.69 -26.68 32.87
N GLU A 174 -5.71 -27.96 32.49
CA GLU A 174 -5.45 -28.48 31.15
C GLU A 174 -6.57 -28.11 30.16
N ASP A 175 -6.17 -28.02 28.89
CA ASP A 175 -6.89 -28.29 27.64
C ASP A 175 -8.36 -27.83 27.44
N ALA A 176 -8.58 -27.01 26.40
CA ALA A 176 -9.62 -27.24 25.41
C ALA A 176 -9.41 -26.42 24.13
N ASP A 177 -9.58 -27.13 23.02
CA ASP A 177 -9.49 -26.75 21.62
C ASP A 177 -10.42 -25.62 21.13
N GLU A 178 -10.00 -25.04 20.01
CA GLU A 178 -10.77 -24.79 18.78
C GLU A 178 -12.29 -24.50 18.87
N MET A 179 -12.72 -23.33 18.36
CA MET A 179 -13.80 -23.13 17.36
C MET A 179 -14.54 -21.79 17.50
N GLY A 180 -14.92 -21.21 16.35
CA GLY A 180 -16.26 -20.62 16.20
C GLY A 180 -16.37 -19.11 16.07
N LEU A 181 -16.36 -18.62 14.82
CA LEU A 181 -17.07 -17.41 14.42
C LEU A 181 -18.58 -17.66 14.34
N ASP A 182 -19.32 -16.59 14.64
CA ASP A 182 -20.73 -16.29 14.33
C ASP A 182 -21.80 -16.54 15.41
N GLY A 183 -22.40 -15.42 15.84
CA GLY A 183 -23.83 -15.32 16.11
C GLY A 183 -24.21 -14.86 17.52
N LEU A 184 -24.29 -13.54 17.75
CA LEU A 184 -25.27 -12.92 18.65
C LEU A 184 -25.56 -11.46 18.22
N PRO A 185 -26.80 -10.94 18.43
CA PRO A 185 -27.33 -9.78 17.73
C PRO A 185 -26.80 -8.46 18.29
N VAL A 186 -26.38 -7.55 17.42
CA VAL A 186 -26.05 -6.17 17.80
C VAL A 186 -27.33 -5.34 17.80
N THR A 187 -27.98 -5.22 18.96
CA THR A 187 -28.86 -4.10 19.27
C THR A 187 -28.04 -3.03 19.98
N GLN A 188 -27.50 -2.07 19.20
CA GLN A 188 -26.99 -0.81 19.75
C GLN A 188 -28.07 0.27 19.61
N PRO A 189 -28.41 1.03 20.66
CA PRO A 189 -29.28 2.20 20.53
C PRO A 189 -28.57 3.30 19.73
N GLN A 190 -29.24 3.79 18.69
CA GLN A 190 -28.79 4.95 17.90
C GLN A 190 -28.90 6.23 18.75
N PRO A 191 -27.88 7.12 18.77
CA PRO A 191 -28.05 8.46 19.32
C PRO A 191 -28.94 9.31 18.39
N PRO A 192 -29.70 10.28 18.92
CA PRO A 192 -30.57 11.13 18.10
C PRO A 192 -29.74 12.05 17.18
N PRO A 193 -30.28 12.41 16.00
CA PRO A 193 -29.58 13.31 15.07
C PRO A 193 -29.50 14.74 15.63
N PRO A 194 -28.44 15.51 15.31
CA PRO A 194 -28.28 16.87 15.80
C PRO A 194 -29.27 17.82 15.11
N SER A 195 -30.03 18.58 15.91
CA SER A 195 -30.84 19.70 15.45
C SER A 195 -29.95 20.92 15.24
N TRP A 196 -29.78 21.35 13.99
CA TRP A 196 -29.19 22.64 13.66
C TRP A 196 -30.28 23.71 13.79
N ASP A 197 -30.15 24.58 14.79
CA ASP A 197 -30.88 25.85 14.85
C ASP A 197 -29.86 26.99 14.75
N LEU A 198 -29.92 27.71 13.62
CA LEU A 198 -29.03 28.82 13.26
C LEU A 198 -29.61 30.18 13.67
N SER A 199 -30.16 30.31 14.89
CA SER A 199 -30.76 31.58 15.32
C SER A 199 -30.42 32.08 16.73
N ALA A 200 -29.40 31.53 17.41
CA ALA A 200 -29.00 32.02 18.74
C ALA A 200 -27.70 32.85 18.73
N ARG A 201 -27.79 34.12 19.14
CA ARG A 201 -26.66 35.03 19.40
C ARG A 201 -25.90 34.66 20.68
N PRO A 202 -24.59 34.95 20.81
CA PRO A 202 -23.80 34.56 21.97
C PRO A 202 -24.06 35.48 23.19
N PRO A 203 -24.17 34.96 24.41
CA PRO A 203 -24.14 35.78 25.61
C PRO A 203 -22.69 36.09 26.02
N ARG A 204 -22.51 37.31 26.53
CA ARG A 204 -21.30 37.81 27.18
C ARG A 204 -21.31 37.40 28.65
N ASN A 205 -20.10 37.32 29.20
CA ASN A 205 -19.72 37.22 30.60
C ASN A 205 -19.57 35.81 31.18
N ALA A 206 -18.36 35.62 31.70
CA ALA A 206 -17.86 34.49 32.44
C ALA A 206 -18.53 34.37 33.80
N GLU A 207 -18.73 33.14 34.24
CA GLU A 207 -18.56 32.76 35.65
C GLU A 207 -18.39 31.24 35.76
N SER A 208 -17.45 30.86 36.62
CA SER A 208 -16.92 29.52 36.85
C SER A 208 -17.82 28.70 37.77
N VAL A 209 -18.16 27.47 37.37
CA VAL A 209 -18.74 26.45 38.25
C VAL A 209 -17.91 25.17 38.17
N LYS A 210 -17.40 24.75 39.34
CA LYS A 210 -16.69 23.50 39.57
C LYS A 210 -17.68 22.34 39.55
N GLU A 211 -17.44 21.34 38.72
CA GLU A 211 -18.18 20.07 38.73
C GLU A 211 -17.25 18.93 39.13
N SER A 212 -17.68 18.19 40.16
CA SER A 212 -16.92 17.18 40.88
C SER A 212 -16.70 15.92 40.04
N GLN A 213 -15.43 15.55 39.83
CA GLN A 213 -15.03 14.29 39.21
C GLN A 213 -15.38 13.11 40.12
N LYS A 214 -16.23 12.21 39.61
CA LYS A 214 -16.43 10.86 40.16
C LYS A 214 -15.59 9.90 39.33
N ASP A 215 -14.54 9.36 39.94
CA ASP A 215 -13.63 8.38 39.36
C ASP A 215 -14.39 7.19 38.73
N ARG A 216 -14.32 7.07 37.40
CA ARG A 216 -14.47 5.80 36.71
C ARG A 216 -13.07 5.28 36.42
N SER A 217 -12.63 4.34 37.24
CA SER A 217 -11.50 3.46 36.96
C SER A 217 -11.68 2.85 35.55
N SER A 218 -10.88 3.33 34.60
CA SER A 218 -10.75 2.73 33.28
C SER A 218 -9.82 1.52 33.39
N ALA A 219 -10.30 0.36 32.94
CA ALA A 219 -9.48 -0.84 32.81
C ALA A 219 -8.19 -0.53 32.02
N PRO A 220 -7.03 -1.11 32.41
CA PRO A 220 -5.76 -0.81 31.76
C PRO A 220 -5.78 -1.30 30.31
N THR A 221 -5.68 -0.36 29.37
CA THR A 221 -5.37 -0.64 27.98
C THR A 221 -3.98 -1.29 27.93
N PRO A 222 -3.78 -2.43 27.23
CA PRO A 222 -2.46 -3.01 27.10
C PRO A 222 -1.51 -1.98 26.46
N LYS A 223 -0.46 -1.59 27.20
CA LYS A 223 0.53 -0.59 26.77
C LYS A 223 1.13 -1.05 25.44
N ALA A 224 1.00 -0.24 24.40
CA ALA A 224 1.55 -0.56 23.09
C ALA A 224 3.08 -0.62 23.19
N THR A 225 3.67 -1.81 22.99
CA THR A 225 5.12 -1.96 22.83
C THR A 225 5.59 -0.99 21.75
N THR A 226 6.39 0.01 22.13
CA THR A 226 6.97 0.98 21.20
C THR A 226 8.37 0.49 20.89
N TYR A 227 8.63 0.15 19.63
CA TYR A 227 9.96 -0.28 19.19
C TYR A 227 10.77 0.94 18.79
N THR A 228 11.96 1.08 19.37
CA THR A 228 12.98 1.95 18.78
C THR A 228 13.64 1.14 17.67
N ILE A 229 13.37 1.50 16.42
CA ILE A 229 13.96 0.84 15.25
C ILE A 229 15.19 1.65 14.83
N PRO A 230 16.41 1.15 15.08
CA PRO A 230 17.61 1.84 14.64
C PRO A 230 17.68 1.85 13.11
N PRO A 231 18.22 2.94 12.52
CA PRO A 231 18.40 3.01 11.08
C PRO A 231 19.42 1.98 10.60
N PHE A 232 19.28 1.55 9.35
CA PHE A 232 20.32 0.75 8.72
C PHE A 232 21.63 1.55 8.65
N SER A 233 22.74 0.90 8.98
CA SER A 233 24.06 1.51 8.86
C SER A 233 24.30 1.97 7.42
N ARG A 234 24.83 3.18 7.23
CA ARG A 234 25.20 3.70 5.89
C ARG A 234 26.17 2.77 5.15
N LEU A 235 26.99 2.01 5.90
CA LEU A 235 27.98 1.06 5.40
C LEU A 235 27.39 -0.32 5.08
N ALA A 236 26.21 -0.65 5.62
CA ALA A 236 25.55 -1.93 5.40
C ALA A 236 24.51 -1.84 4.28
N PRO A 237 24.27 -2.94 3.54
CA PRO A 237 23.13 -3.01 2.64
C PRO A 237 21.80 -2.97 3.41
N SER A 238 20.96 -1.98 3.13
CA SER A 238 19.54 -1.98 3.49
C SER A 238 18.75 -2.80 2.45
N PRO A 239 17.60 -3.40 2.82
CA PRO A 239 16.65 -3.90 1.83
C PRO A 239 16.05 -2.73 1.03
N VAL A 240 15.43 -3.06 -0.11
CA VAL A 240 14.55 -2.14 -0.83
C VAL A 240 13.36 -1.78 0.05
N LEU A 241 13.00 -0.49 0.11
CA LEU A 241 11.78 -0.03 0.77
C LEU A 241 10.62 -0.03 -0.22
N VAL A 242 9.56 -0.77 0.10
CA VAL A 242 8.33 -0.86 -0.68
C VAL A 242 7.23 -0.03 -0.03
N LEU A 243 6.57 0.83 -0.79
CA LEU A 243 5.39 1.56 -0.33
C LEU A 243 4.16 0.65 -0.35
N ASN A 244 3.60 0.34 0.82
CA ASN A 244 2.27 -0.24 0.93
C ASN A 244 1.22 0.87 0.83
N LEU A 245 0.35 0.76 -0.17
CA LEU A 245 -0.78 1.68 -0.42
C LEU A 245 -1.94 1.33 0.53
N ALA A 246 -1.72 1.62 1.80
CA ALA A 246 -2.43 1.01 2.91
C ALA A 246 -3.85 1.54 3.09
N SER A 247 -4.70 0.70 3.68
CA SER A 247 -5.98 1.09 4.25
C SER A 247 -5.75 1.92 5.50
N GLU A 248 -6.43 3.06 5.64
CA GLU A 248 -6.44 3.81 6.91
C GLU A 248 -7.20 3.06 8.02
N ARG A 249 -8.06 2.08 7.71
CA ARG A 249 -9.01 1.51 8.70
C ARG A 249 -8.66 0.11 9.17
N HIS A 250 -7.99 -0.68 8.35
CA HIS A 250 -7.83 -2.11 8.58
C HIS A 250 -6.43 -2.56 8.21
N ALA A 251 -5.78 -3.27 9.14
CA ALA A 251 -4.50 -3.92 8.92
C ALA A 251 -4.55 -4.90 7.73
N GLY A 252 -3.79 -4.60 6.67
CA GLY A 252 -3.74 -5.43 5.47
C GLY A 252 -5.01 -5.35 4.62
N GLY A 253 -5.83 -4.32 4.81
CA GLY A 253 -7.07 -4.13 4.05
C GLY A 253 -8.05 -5.29 4.23
N GLY A 254 -8.56 -5.80 3.11
CA GLY A 254 -9.50 -6.91 3.06
C GLY A 254 -8.88 -8.27 2.73
N TRP A 255 -7.57 -8.48 2.94
CA TRP A 255 -6.88 -9.67 2.42
C TRP A 255 -7.47 -10.99 2.95
N GLN A 256 -7.87 -11.04 4.22
CA GLN A 256 -8.52 -12.22 4.81
C GLN A 256 -9.94 -12.45 4.30
N ASN A 257 -10.54 -11.42 3.68
CA ASN A 257 -11.89 -11.44 3.14
C ASN A 257 -11.92 -11.69 1.62
N GLY A 258 -10.76 -11.95 1.01
CA GLY A 258 -10.63 -12.18 -0.42
C GLY A 258 -10.72 -10.90 -1.25
N ALA A 259 -10.39 -9.75 -0.67
CA ALA A 259 -10.23 -8.51 -1.42
C ALA A 259 -8.94 -8.52 -2.22
N MET A 260 -8.86 -7.69 -3.26
CA MET A 260 -7.67 -7.60 -4.09
C MET A 260 -7.36 -6.16 -4.47
N ALA A 261 -6.41 -5.55 -3.76
CA ALA A 261 -5.67 -4.37 -4.17
C ALA A 261 -4.18 -4.53 -3.80
N GLN A 262 -3.38 -3.47 -3.93
CA GLN A 262 -1.93 -3.60 -3.73
C GLN A 262 -1.57 -4.05 -2.31
N GLU A 263 -2.20 -3.48 -1.28
CA GLU A 263 -1.97 -3.89 0.12
C GLU A 263 -2.27 -5.38 0.35
N GLU A 264 -3.40 -5.88 -0.17
CA GLU A 264 -3.74 -7.29 -0.06
C GLU A 264 -2.74 -8.18 -0.80
N SER A 265 -2.24 -7.76 -1.97
CA SER A 265 -1.18 -8.49 -2.70
C SER A 265 0.06 -8.66 -1.82
N LEU A 266 0.50 -7.59 -1.16
CA LEU A 266 1.65 -7.65 -0.26
C LEU A 266 1.38 -8.62 0.91
N CYS A 267 0.17 -8.62 1.47
CA CYS A 267 -0.20 -9.52 2.56
C CYS A 267 -0.28 -10.99 2.13
N TYR A 268 -0.82 -11.29 0.94
CA TYR A 268 -0.87 -12.65 0.39
C TYR A 268 0.51 -13.24 0.10
N ARG A 269 1.48 -12.38 -0.18
CA ARG A 269 2.81 -12.79 -0.62
C ARG A 269 3.87 -12.80 0.47
N SER A 270 3.59 -12.27 1.65
CA SER A 270 4.65 -11.98 2.62
C SER A 270 4.20 -12.06 4.07
N SER A 271 5.17 -11.82 4.94
CA SER A 271 4.97 -11.68 6.37
C SER A 271 4.39 -10.33 6.82
N LEU A 272 4.15 -9.37 5.91
CA LEU A 272 3.77 -7.99 6.26
C LEU A 272 2.60 -7.91 7.26
N TYR A 273 1.59 -8.77 7.12
CA TYR A 273 0.40 -8.75 7.98
C TYR A 273 0.72 -8.92 9.48
N ARG A 274 1.87 -9.53 9.81
CA ARG A 274 2.35 -9.72 11.19
C ARG A 274 2.71 -8.40 11.87
N SER A 275 3.28 -7.48 11.09
CA SER A 275 3.72 -6.16 11.54
C SER A 275 2.63 -5.09 11.46
N LEU A 276 1.52 -5.34 10.77
CA LEU A 276 0.37 -4.43 10.72
C LEU A 276 -0.52 -4.61 11.97
N ARG A 277 -0.07 -4.05 13.09
CA ARG A 277 -0.75 -4.18 14.38
C ARG A 277 -2.09 -3.44 14.38
N ARG A 278 -3.15 -4.11 14.84
CA ARG A 278 -4.50 -3.53 14.94
C ARG A 278 -4.55 -2.25 15.78
N ALA A 279 -3.67 -2.12 16.77
CA ALA A 279 -3.56 -0.94 17.63
C ALA A 279 -3.13 0.34 16.88
N PHE A 280 -2.56 0.23 15.67
CA PHE A 280 -2.22 1.38 14.83
C PHE A 280 -3.42 1.94 14.05
N TYR A 281 -4.57 1.26 14.10
CA TYR A 281 -5.74 1.59 13.29
C TYR A 281 -6.89 2.15 14.14
N PRO A 282 -7.64 3.16 13.64
CA PRO A 282 -7.44 3.83 12.35
C PRO A 282 -6.12 4.62 12.30
N LEU A 283 -5.43 4.56 11.17
CA LEU A 283 -4.12 5.18 10.99
C LEU A 283 -4.31 6.71 10.99
N PRO A 284 -3.58 7.46 11.85
CA PRO A 284 -3.64 8.92 11.82
C PRO A 284 -3.23 9.45 10.45
N SER A 285 -3.86 10.55 9.99
CA SER A 285 -3.72 10.94 8.58
C SER A 285 -2.28 11.25 8.16
N LEU A 286 -1.48 11.91 9.00
CA LEU A 286 -0.09 12.26 8.68
C LEU A 286 0.91 11.26 9.25
N SER A 287 0.47 10.03 9.47
CA SER A 287 1.29 8.95 9.99
C SER A 287 1.56 7.86 8.95
N VAL A 288 2.70 7.19 9.10
CA VAL A 288 3.11 6.02 8.33
C VAL A 288 3.56 4.90 9.27
N ILE A 289 3.32 3.64 8.90
CA ILE A 289 3.86 2.48 9.63
C ILE A 289 5.12 2.02 8.89
N TYR A 290 6.24 2.02 9.58
CA TYR A 290 7.50 1.47 9.07
C TYR A 290 7.69 0.04 9.59
N THR A 291 7.92 -0.88 8.65
CA THR A 291 8.18 -2.29 8.91
C THR A 291 9.53 -2.67 8.29
N PRO A 292 10.59 -2.88 9.09
CA PRO A 292 11.94 -3.11 8.57
C PRO A 292 12.11 -4.50 7.94
N SER A 293 11.36 -5.50 8.38
CA SER A 293 11.68 -6.91 8.12
C SER A 293 10.49 -7.68 7.57
N VAL A 294 10.34 -7.67 6.23
CA VAL A 294 9.28 -8.42 5.53
C VAL A 294 9.90 -9.48 4.63
N VAL A 295 9.77 -10.75 5.02
CA VAL A 295 10.10 -11.90 4.15
C VAL A 295 8.98 -12.14 3.15
N ILE A 296 9.35 -12.30 1.87
CA ILE A 296 8.47 -12.59 0.74
C ILE A 296 8.50 -14.10 0.50
N ILE A 297 7.34 -14.75 0.53
CA ILE A 297 7.23 -16.22 0.51
C ILE A 297 6.56 -16.76 -0.75
N ARG A 298 6.09 -15.87 -1.65
CA ARG A 298 5.28 -16.24 -2.81
C ARG A 298 5.59 -15.40 -4.04
N SER A 299 5.54 -16.02 -5.22
CA SER A 299 5.60 -15.32 -6.51
C SER A 299 4.37 -14.41 -6.73
N ALA A 300 4.52 -13.47 -7.67
CA ALA A 300 3.42 -12.58 -8.03
C ALA A 300 2.22 -13.37 -8.55
N THR A 301 1.05 -12.76 -8.43
CA THR A 301 -0.19 -13.30 -8.97
C THR A 301 -0.12 -13.54 -10.49
N THR A 302 0.62 -12.70 -11.21
CA THR A 302 0.89 -12.84 -12.65
C THR A 302 1.83 -14.00 -12.98
N ASP A 303 2.60 -14.49 -12.00
CA ASP A 303 3.55 -15.60 -12.12
C ASP A 303 3.06 -16.84 -11.33
N GLY A 304 1.76 -17.11 -11.40
CA GLY A 304 1.17 -18.31 -10.82
C GLY A 304 1.12 -18.35 -9.30
N HIS A 305 1.43 -17.26 -8.58
CA HIS A 305 1.20 -17.10 -7.15
C HIS A 305 1.65 -18.29 -6.28
N ALA A 306 2.77 -18.92 -6.64
CA ALA A 306 3.26 -20.13 -6.01
C ALA A 306 4.15 -19.78 -4.82
N LEU A 307 4.07 -20.59 -3.76
CA LEU A 307 5.03 -20.50 -2.66
C LEU A 307 6.44 -20.78 -3.19
N TYR A 308 7.40 -19.98 -2.75
CA TYR A 308 8.82 -20.23 -2.97
C TYR A 308 9.21 -21.57 -2.34
N ARG A 309 10.07 -22.32 -3.03
CA ARG A 309 10.54 -23.66 -2.61
C ARG A 309 11.93 -23.62 -1.97
N GLU A 310 12.57 -22.47 -2.03
CA GLU A 310 13.85 -22.15 -1.46
C GLU A 310 13.81 -22.25 0.07
N LYS A 311 14.99 -22.39 0.69
CA LYS A 311 15.09 -22.36 2.15
C LYS A 311 14.72 -20.98 2.66
N ALA A 312 14.16 -20.89 3.86
CA ALA A 312 13.75 -19.63 4.47
C ALA A 312 14.86 -18.55 4.45
N LEU A 313 16.12 -18.95 4.65
CA LEU A 313 17.29 -18.07 4.63
C LEU A 313 17.60 -17.46 3.25
N ASP A 314 17.14 -18.11 2.18
CA ASP A 314 17.38 -17.67 0.80
C ASP A 314 16.17 -16.91 0.23
N LEU A 315 15.09 -16.76 1.01
CA LEU A 315 13.91 -16.01 0.60
C LEU A 315 14.20 -14.51 0.49
N PRO A 316 13.58 -13.80 -0.48
CA PRO A 316 13.75 -12.37 -0.63
C PRO A 316 13.18 -11.59 0.55
N VAL A 317 13.79 -10.44 0.84
CA VAL A 317 13.38 -9.54 1.92
C VAL A 317 13.26 -8.10 1.43
N ALA A 318 12.19 -7.44 1.87
CA ALA A 318 11.98 -6.01 1.70
C ALA A 318 11.70 -5.35 3.07
N SER A 319 11.90 -4.03 3.16
CA SER A 319 11.20 -3.23 4.16
C SER A 319 9.93 -2.66 3.54
N VAL A 320 8.93 -2.37 4.37
CA VAL A 320 7.65 -1.82 3.92
C VAL A 320 7.32 -0.55 4.69
N LEU A 321 6.87 0.46 3.96
CA LEU A 321 6.28 1.67 4.52
C LEU A 321 4.80 1.73 4.15
N SER A 322 3.92 1.61 5.14
CA SER A 322 2.47 1.70 4.95
C SER A 322 1.98 3.12 5.13
N VAL A 323 1.35 3.67 4.09
CA VAL A 323 0.74 5.00 4.11
C VAL A 323 -0.66 4.93 3.51
N ALA A 324 -1.62 5.58 4.15
CA ALA A 324 -2.98 5.68 3.65
C ALA A 324 -3.21 6.98 2.88
N ALA A 325 -3.71 6.88 1.65
CA ALA A 325 -4.13 8.03 0.86
C ALA A 325 -5.47 8.59 1.35
N LEU A 326 -5.86 9.76 0.81
CA LEU A 326 -7.22 10.28 0.99
C LEU A 326 -8.24 9.33 0.35
N ARG A 327 -9.44 9.22 0.91
CA ARG A 327 -10.51 8.40 0.32
C ARG A 327 -11.50 9.29 -0.40
N HIS A 328 -11.70 9.04 -1.69
CA HIS A 328 -12.66 9.74 -2.53
C HIS A 328 -12.56 11.27 -2.35
N PRO A 329 -11.37 11.86 -2.59
CA PRO A 329 -11.21 13.32 -2.53
C PRO A 329 -12.11 14.00 -3.56
N ASP A 330 -12.38 15.28 -3.35
CA ASP A 330 -13.17 16.06 -4.30
C ASP A 330 -12.31 16.33 -5.54
N LEU A 331 -12.86 16.05 -6.72
CA LEU A 331 -12.17 16.20 -7.99
C LEU A 331 -12.78 17.30 -8.84
N ALA A 332 -11.94 17.96 -9.61
CA ALA A 332 -12.32 18.82 -10.72
C ALA A 332 -11.66 18.29 -11.99
N THR A 333 -12.36 18.36 -13.11
CA THR A 333 -11.84 17.92 -14.41
C THR A 333 -11.40 19.13 -15.20
N ASP A 334 -10.14 19.14 -15.62
CA ASP A 334 -9.56 20.17 -16.48
C ASP A 334 -10.16 20.14 -17.89
N ALA A 335 -9.90 21.18 -18.70
CA ALA A 335 -10.45 21.29 -20.05
C ALA A 335 -9.98 20.16 -21.00
N ASP A 336 -8.85 19.53 -20.70
CA ASP A 336 -8.29 18.39 -21.42
C ASP A 336 -8.86 17.04 -20.97
N GLY A 337 -9.78 17.03 -20.00
CA GLY A 337 -10.38 15.82 -19.43
C GLY A 337 -9.58 15.19 -18.29
N THR A 338 -8.50 15.83 -17.82
CA THR A 338 -7.69 15.31 -16.70
C THR A 338 -8.34 15.64 -15.36
N ASP A 339 -8.58 14.63 -14.53
CA ASP A 339 -9.04 14.84 -13.15
C ASP A 339 -7.91 15.34 -12.24
N ARG A 340 -8.22 16.32 -11.40
CA ARG A 340 -7.34 16.98 -10.42
C ARG A 340 -8.01 17.06 -9.06
N PHE A 341 -7.23 17.25 -7.99
CA PHE A 341 -7.80 17.61 -6.71
C PHE A 341 -8.49 18.98 -6.84
N SER A 342 -9.79 19.06 -6.56
CA SER A 342 -10.49 20.36 -6.56
C SER A 342 -10.13 21.21 -5.34
N ASN A 343 -9.74 20.54 -4.25
CA ASN A 343 -9.38 21.18 -2.99
C ASN A 343 -7.85 21.23 -2.81
N ALA A 344 -7.29 22.43 -2.77
CA ALA A 344 -5.86 22.65 -2.57
C ALA A 344 -5.33 22.08 -1.22
N GLY A 345 -6.17 22.04 -0.19
CA GLY A 345 -5.87 21.43 1.11
C GLY A 345 -5.70 19.91 1.02
N GLN A 346 -6.55 19.22 0.24
CA GLN A 346 -6.43 17.79 -0.04
C GLN A 346 -5.16 17.47 -0.82
N ARG A 347 -4.85 18.26 -1.86
CA ARG A 347 -3.58 18.15 -2.60
C ARG A 347 -2.37 18.36 -1.69
N ALA A 348 -2.42 19.38 -0.82
CA ALA A 348 -1.36 19.65 0.16
C ALA A 348 -1.21 18.51 1.18
N GLU A 349 -2.30 17.84 1.56
CA GLU A 349 -2.28 16.69 2.45
C GLU A 349 -1.62 15.47 1.80
N THR A 350 -1.92 15.20 0.52
CA THR A 350 -1.22 14.19 -0.27
C THR A 350 0.29 14.45 -0.28
N LYS A 351 0.72 15.70 -0.52
CA LYS A 351 2.14 16.07 -0.45
C LYS A 351 2.74 15.88 0.94
N ARG A 352 2.02 16.21 2.03
CA ARG A 352 2.49 15.96 3.40
C ARG A 352 2.68 14.46 3.68
N LYS A 353 1.78 13.61 3.20
CA LYS A 353 1.94 12.14 3.30
C LYS A 353 3.17 11.66 2.54
N ILE A 354 3.40 12.15 1.32
CA ILE A 354 4.61 11.83 0.53
C ILE A 354 5.88 12.27 1.27
N ARG A 355 5.94 13.51 1.79
CA ARG A 355 7.07 13.99 2.60
C ARG A 355 7.36 13.09 3.79
N THR A 356 6.32 12.71 4.53
CA THR A 356 6.45 11.80 5.68
C THR A 356 7.09 10.49 5.25
N SER A 357 6.62 9.91 4.15
CA SER A 357 7.15 8.66 3.62
C SER A 357 8.62 8.76 3.22
N LEU A 358 8.99 9.80 2.47
CA LEU A 358 10.37 10.01 2.02
C LEU A 358 11.32 10.31 3.19
N ARG A 359 10.87 11.09 4.18
CA ARG A 359 11.64 11.36 5.41
C ARG A 359 11.96 10.07 6.17
N VAL A 360 10.98 9.20 6.37
CA VAL A 360 11.20 7.92 7.05
C VAL A 360 12.13 7.03 6.22
N ALA A 361 11.94 6.98 4.90
CA ALA A 361 12.79 6.20 4.01
C ALA A 361 14.27 6.59 4.12
N ALA A 362 14.56 7.88 4.00
CA ALA A 362 15.92 8.42 4.10
C ALA A 362 16.52 8.23 5.50
N ARG A 363 15.77 8.54 6.56
CA ARG A 363 16.24 8.37 7.95
C ARG A 363 16.58 6.93 8.30
N GLN A 364 15.81 5.98 7.78
CA GLN A 364 16.06 4.57 8.02
C GLN A 364 17.18 4.01 7.12
N GLY A 365 17.81 4.85 6.28
CA GLY A 365 18.98 4.48 5.49
C GLY A 365 18.65 3.70 4.22
N HIS A 366 17.39 3.72 3.75
CA HIS A 366 17.01 3.06 2.51
C HIS A 366 17.54 3.81 1.30
N LYS A 367 18.33 3.13 0.49
CA LYS A 367 18.92 3.67 -0.75
C LYS A 367 18.05 3.43 -1.98
N LYS A 368 17.17 2.43 -1.93
CA LYS A 368 16.34 1.97 -3.06
C LYS A 368 14.87 1.98 -2.67
N LEU A 369 14.05 2.65 -3.48
CA LEU A 369 12.62 2.80 -3.24
C LEU A 369 11.80 2.15 -4.34
N VAL A 370 10.75 1.45 -3.93
CA VAL A 370 9.62 1.07 -4.80
C VAL A 370 8.37 1.77 -4.27
N LEU A 371 7.96 2.81 -4.98
CA LEU A 371 6.74 3.58 -4.77
C LEU A 371 5.62 3.06 -5.68
N GLY A 372 4.47 3.71 -5.65
CA GLY A 372 3.32 3.31 -6.46
C GLY A 372 2.25 4.40 -6.55
N ALA A 373 1.14 4.07 -7.21
CA ALA A 373 0.05 4.99 -7.47
C ALA A 373 -0.85 5.20 -6.24
N LEU A 374 -0.34 5.97 -5.28
CA LEU A 374 -0.95 6.20 -3.96
C LEU A 374 -2.40 6.69 -4.08
N GLY A 375 -3.36 5.88 -3.63
CA GLY A 375 -4.79 6.21 -3.63
C GLY A 375 -5.48 6.18 -4.99
N CYS A 376 -4.78 5.89 -6.08
CA CYS A 376 -5.29 5.98 -7.45
C CYS A 376 -6.15 4.77 -7.89
N GLY A 377 -6.48 3.88 -6.95
CA GLY A 377 -7.34 2.71 -7.16
C GLY A 377 -8.69 2.91 -6.49
N VAL A 378 -9.02 2.04 -5.53
CA VAL A 378 -10.29 2.05 -4.78
C VAL A 378 -10.59 3.41 -4.13
N PHE A 379 -9.56 4.18 -3.77
CA PHE A 379 -9.72 5.49 -3.12
C PHE A 379 -9.90 6.66 -4.10
N ALA A 380 -9.90 6.42 -5.42
CA ALA A 380 -10.25 7.39 -6.45
C ALA A 380 -9.47 8.72 -6.36
N ASN A 381 -8.17 8.68 -6.05
CA ASN A 381 -7.31 9.87 -6.16
C ASN A 381 -6.94 10.08 -7.65
N PRO A 382 -6.75 11.34 -8.08
CA PRO A 382 -6.45 11.67 -9.48
C PRO A 382 -5.01 11.25 -9.84
N PRO A 383 -4.78 10.27 -10.74
CA PRO A 383 -3.45 9.67 -10.90
C PRO A 383 -2.38 10.65 -11.40
N THR A 384 -2.69 11.46 -12.42
CA THR A 384 -1.77 12.51 -12.90
C THR A 384 -1.37 13.47 -11.78
N ASP A 385 -2.32 13.97 -10.99
CA ASP A 385 -2.05 14.95 -9.94
C ASP A 385 -1.29 14.34 -8.74
N VAL A 386 -1.54 13.07 -8.43
CA VAL A 386 -0.73 12.35 -7.43
C VAL A 386 0.71 12.16 -7.92
N ALA A 387 0.91 11.82 -9.20
CA ALA A 387 2.25 11.71 -9.78
C ALA A 387 2.99 13.06 -9.75
N GLU A 388 2.30 14.16 -10.08
CA GLU A 388 2.86 15.51 -9.96
C GLU A 388 3.15 15.89 -8.51
N CYS A 389 2.31 15.49 -7.55
CA CYS A 389 2.60 15.67 -6.13
C CYS A 389 3.90 14.98 -5.71
N PHE A 390 4.17 13.77 -6.21
CA PHE A 390 5.46 13.10 -5.98
C PHE A 390 6.61 13.91 -6.59
N LEU A 391 6.50 14.31 -7.85
CA LEU A 391 7.54 15.07 -8.55
C LEU A 391 7.84 16.41 -7.87
N GLU A 392 6.81 17.15 -7.49
CA GLU A 392 6.94 18.40 -6.74
C GLU A 392 7.67 18.18 -5.41
N VAL A 393 7.27 17.15 -4.64
CA VAL A 393 7.91 16.86 -3.35
C VAL A 393 9.36 16.46 -3.55
N PHE A 394 9.68 15.60 -4.52
CA PHE A 394 11.05 15.25 -4.83
C PHE A 394 11.91 16.49 -5.15
N ARG A 395 11.36 17.46 -5.89
CA ARG A 395 12.05 18.71 -6.25
C ARG A 395 12.20 19.70 -5.09
N GLU A 396 11.60 19.46 -3.94
CA GLU A 396 11.82 20.30 -2.76
C GLU A 396 13.27 20.17 -2.27
N ARG A 397 13.86 21.27 -1.81
CA ARG A 397 15.27 21.32 -1.35
C ARG A 397 15.63 20.22 -0.35
N GLU A 398 14.67 19.81 0.48
CA GLU A 398 14.83 18.75 1.47
C GLU A 398 15.20 17.39 0.85
N PHE A 399 14.63 17.04 -0.30
CA PHE A 399 14.78 15.73 -0.93
C PHE A 399 15.74 15.73 -2.12
N GLN A 400 16.40 16.86 -2.37
CA GLN A 400 17.47 16.99 -3.34
C GLN A 400 18.82 16.53 -2.75
N GLY A 401 19.80 16.31 -3.63
CA GLY A 401 21.17 15.97 -3.22
C GLY A 401 21.52 14.48 -3.30
N GLY A 402 20.64 13.63 -3.83
CA GLY A 402 20.95 12.21 -4.05
C GLY A 402 20.74 11.34 -2.81
N TRP A 403 19.57 11.44 -2.18
CA TRP A 403 19.20 10.59 -1.04
C TRP A 403 19.07 9.10 -1.39
N TRP A 404 18.73 8.80 -2.64
CA TRP A 404 18.48 7.44 -3.13
C TRP A 404 19.34 7.14 -4.34
N SER A 405 19.73 5.88 -4.51
CA SER A 405 20.37 5.38 -5.73
C SER A 405 19.34 4.97 -6.78
N ASP A 406 18.17 4.49 -6.34
CA ASP A 406 17.11 4.00 -7.22
C ASP A 406 15.73 4.43 -6.70
N VAL A 407 14.94 5.02 -7.59
CA VAL A 407 13.52 5.35 -7.34
C VAL A 407 12.68 4.71 -8.44
N VAL A 408 11.90 3.69 -8.08
CA VAL A 408 10.99 3.00 -8.98
C VAL A 408 9.55 3.25 -8.56
N PHE A 409 8.68 3.53 -9.53
CA PHE A 409 7.23 3.49 -9.33
C PHE A 409 6.69 2.22 -9.97
N ALA A 410 6.33 1.24 -9.15
CA ALA A 410 5.68 0.01 -9.60
C ALA A 410 4.16 0.24 -9.64
N VAL A 411 3.64 0.49 -10.84
CA VAL A 411 2.24 0.86 -11.08
C VAL A 411 1.65 -0.14 -12.07
N LEU A 412 0.89 -1.10 -11.55
CA LEU A 412 0.15 -2.03 -12.41
C LEU A 412 -0.90 -1.28 -13.23
N ASP A 413 -0.91 -1.54 -14.54
CA ASP A 413 -1.89 -0.94 -15.43
C ASP A 413 -3.30 -1.50 -15.14
N ASN A 414 -4.24 -0.59 -14.91
CA ASN A 414 -5.66 -0.90 -14.72
C ASN A 414 -6.44 -0.86 -16.03
N LYS A 415 -5.78 -0.53 -17.14
CA LYS A 415 -6.31 -0.60 -18.51
C LYS A 415 -5.59 -1.65 -19.33
N SER A 416 -6.15 -2.00 -20.48
CA SER A 416 -5.61 -3.03 -21.37
C SER A 416 -6.04 -2.75 -22.81
N GLY A 417 -5.37 -3.37 -23.78
CA GLY A 417 -5.60 -3.07 -25.20
C GLY A 417 -5.13 -1.66 -25.56
N GLY A 418 -5.83 -0.97 -26.45
CA GLY A 418 -5.46 0.37 -26.93
C GLY A 418 -5.51 1.48 -25.86
N GLU A 419 -6.05 1.21 -24.67
CA GLU A 419 -6.07 2.14 -23.54
C GLU A 419 -4.95 1.88 -22.51
N GLY A 420 -4.18 0.80 -22.68
CA GLY A 420 -3.08 0.44 -21.78
C GLY A 420 -1.71 0.87 -22.29
N GLY A 421 -0.69 0.67 -21.45
CA GLY A 421 0.69 1.02 -21.75
C GLY A 421 1.03 2.47 -21.45
N GLN A 422 2.21 2.91 -21.92
CA GLN A 422 2.82 4.19 -21.58
C GLN A 422 1.99 5.39 -22.06
N ASP A 423 1.38 5.26 -23.24
CA ASP A 423 0.49 6.28 -23.82
C ASP A 423 -0.98 6.08 -23.39
N GLY A 424 -1.26 5.05 -22.59
CA GLY A 424 -2.59 4.68 -22.15
C GLY A 424 -3.22 5.66 -21.16
N SER A 425 -4.53 5.52 -20.97
CA SER A 425 -5.30 6.30 -19.99
C SER A 425 -5.29 5.67 -18.58
N GLY A 426 -4.70 4.48 -18.44
CA GLY A 426 -4.55 3.81 -17.16
C GLY A 426 -3.54 4.48 -16.22
N ASN A 427 -3.55 4.05 -14.96
CA ASN A 427 -2.66 4.60 -13.92
C ASN A 427 -1.19 4.50 -14.31
N PHE A 428 -0.79 3.38 -14.94
CA PHE A 428 0.57 3.18 -15.41
C PHE A 428 0.97 4.26 -16.43
N GLY A 429 0.18 4.48 -17.48
CA GLY A 429 0.46 5.49 -18.50
C GLY A 429 0.49 6.91 -17.93
N GLN A 430 -0.46 7.26 -17.05
CA GLN A 430 -0.48 8.57 -16.39
C GLN A 430 0.77 8.81 -15.54
N PHE A 431 1.17 7.85 -14.70
CA PHE A 431 2.41 7.96 -13.91
C PHE A 431 3.64 7.98 -14.81
N TYR A 432 3.66 7.16 -15.87
CA TYR A 432 4.78 7.06 -16.80
C TYR A 432 5.08 8.42 -17.44
N ARG A 433 4.06 9.09 -17.97
CA ARG A 433 4.23 10.40 -18.64
C ARG A 433 4.69 11.52 -17.72
N VAL A 434 4.33 11.47 -16.43
CA VAL A 434 4.70 12.51 -15.46
C VAL A 434 6.09 12.27 -14.86
N LEU A 435 6.44 11.01 -14.58
CA LEU A 435 7.59 10.67 -13.72
C LEU A 435 8.72 9.95 -14.44
N HIS A 436 8.45 9.17 -15.48
CA HIS A 436 9.47 8.31 -16.07
C HIS A 436 10.59 9.14 -16.70
N GLY A 437 11.83 8.87 -16.31
CA GLY A 437 13.00 9.56 -16.83
C GLY A 437 13.36 10.86 -16.07
N GLU A 438 12.51 11.36 -15.19
CA GLU A 438 12.85 12.50 -14.33
C GLU A 438 14.01 12.16 -13.41
N VAL A 439 14.92 13.12 -13.18
CA VAL A 439 16.05 12.98 -12.25
C VAL A 439 15.72 13.75 -10.98
N VAL A 440 15.73 13.07 -9.83
CA VAL A 440 15.33 13.60 -8.52
C VAL A 440 16.37 13.48 -7.43
#